data_AF-A0A7V8VLN8-F1
#
_entry.id   AF-A0A7V8VLN8-F1
#
_cell.length_a   1.000
_cell.length_b   1.000
_cell.length_c   1.000
_cell.angle_alpha   90.00
_cell.angle_beta   90.00
_cell.angle_gamma   90.00
#
_symmetry.space_group_name_H-M   'P 1'
#
loop_
_entity.id
_entity.type
_entity.pdbx_description
1 polymer ?
#
loop_
_entity_poly.entity_id
_entity_poly.type
_entity_poly.pdbx_seq_one_letter_code
_entity_poly.pdbx_strand_id
1 'polypeptide(L)' 'ASSFRSAFAEIAQANNATLIPFLLEGVGGIRELNQADSIHPTPAGHRMIADVVWKTLEPVLRQVAE' A
#
# COMPACT_ATOMS: atom_id res chain seq x y z
N ALA A 1 -12.48 -1.00 -12.07
CA ALA A 1 -11.48 -1.14 -10.99
C ALA A 1 -10.71 -2.46 -11.03
N SER A 2 -11.36 -3.61 -11.32
CA SER A 2 -10.66 -4.91 -11.36
C SER A 2 -9.47 -4.93 -12.35
N SER A 3 -9.71 -4.54 -13.61
CA SER A 3 -8.65 -4.46 -14.65
C SER A 3 -7.47 -3.58 -14.24
N PHE A 4 -7.74 -2.42 -13.63
CA PHE A 4 -6.69 -1.53 -13.14
C PHE A 4 -5.83 -2.20 -12.05
N ARG A 5 -6.44 -2.92 -11.10
CA ARG A 5 -5.69 -3.63 -10.04
C ARG A 5 -4.91 -4.81 -10.60
N SER A 6 -5.50 -5.58 -11.51
CA SER A 6 -4.84 -6.71 -12.17
C SER A 6 -3.57 -6.29 -12.91
N ALA A 7 -3.57 -5.12 -13.55
CA ALA A 7 -2.39 -4.61 -14.24
C ALA A 7 -1.15 -4.49 -13.31
N PHE A 8 -1.32 -4.07 -12.05
CA PHE A 8 -0.19 -4.00 -11.10
C PHE A 8 0.32 -5.39 -10.71
N ALA A 9 -0.58 -6.37 -10.57
CA ALA A 9 -0.18 -7.74 -10.27
C ALA A 9 0.60 -8.37 -11.44
N GLU A 10 0.13 -8.16 -12.66
CA GLU A 10 0.80 -8.63 -13.88
C GLU A 10 2.21 -8.00 -14.01
N ILE A 11 2.32 -6.69 -13.80
CA ILE A 11 3.61 -5.97 -13.87
C ILE A 11 4.55 -6.44 -12.75
N ALA A 12 4.05 -6.64 -11.53
CA ALA A 12 4.88 -7.11 -10.42
C ALA A 12 5.46 -8.51 -10.71
N GLN A 13 4.63 -9.42 -11.22
CA GLN A 13 5.08 -10.74 -11.64
C GLN A 13 6.13 -10.68 -12.75
N ALA A 14 5.88 -9.87 -13.80
CA ALA A 14 6.78 -9.74 -14.95
C ALA A 14 8.16 -9.18 -14.57
N ASN A 15 8.25 -8.39 -13.49
CA ASN A 15 9.49 -7.75 -13.03
C ASN A 15 10.10 -8.42 -11.80
N ASN A 16 9.55 -9.55 -11.34
CA ASN A 16 9.94 -10.18 -10.07
C ASN A 16 9.94 -9.19 -8.89
N ALA A 17 8.95 -8.31 -8.86
CA ALA A 17 8.80 -7.29 -7.84
C ALA A 17 7.84 -7.74 -6.75
N THR A 18 8.16 -7.43 -5.49
CA THR A 18 7.21 -7.59 -4.38
C THR A 18 6.05 -6.61 -4.54
N LEU A 19 4.82 -7.10 -4.33
CA LEU A 19 3.60 -6.32 -4.51
C LEU A 19 2.91 -6.05 -3.17
N ILE A 20 2.53 -4.79 -2.91
CA ILE A 20 1.55 -4.43 -1.90
C ILE A 20 0.18 -4.44 -2.58
N PRO A 21 -0.74 -5.37 -2.24
CA PRO A 21 -2.00 -5.53 -2.97
C PRO A 21 -2.91 -4.29 -2.93
N PHE A 22 -2.90 -3.56 -1.81
CA PHE A 22 -3.62 -2.30 -1.67
C PHE A 22 -2.96 -1.39 -0.63
N LEU A 23 -2.37 -0.28 -1.11
CA LEU A 23 -1.64 0.67 -0.25
C LEU A 23 -2.51 1.34 0.82
N LEU A 24 -3.78 1.61 0.49
CA LEU A 24 -4.72 2.34 1.36
C LEU A 24 -5.62 1.39 2.18
N GLU A 25 -5.21 0.14 2.37
CA GLU A 25 -5.95 -0.83 3.20
C GLU A 25 -6.19 -0.25 4.60
N GLY A 26 -7.46 -0.25 5.03
CA GLY A 26 -7.87 0.32 6.31
C GLY A 26 -7.83 1.86 6.40
N VAL A 27 -7.60 2.58 5.29
CA VAL A 27 -7.54 4.06 5.27
C VAL A 27 -8.46 4.66 4.21
N GLY A 28 -8.47 4.12 3.00
CA GLY A 28 -9.26 4.65 1.90
C GLY A 28 -10.77 4.65 2.23
N GLY A 29 -11.42 5.81 2.10
CA GLY A 29 -12.85 5.95 2.35
C GLY A 29 -13.27 6.10 3.81
N ILE A 30 -12.34 6.07 4.77
CA ILE A 30 -12.62 6.32 6.18
C ILE A 30 -12.46 7.81 6.47
N ARG A 31 -13.56 8.51 6.76
CA ARG A 31 -13.60 9.98 6.84
C ARG A 31 -12.58 10.54 7.84
N GLU A 32 -12.41 9.89 8.98
CA GLU A 32 -11.52 10.33 10.07
C GLU A 32 -10.03 10.21 9.70
N LEU A 33 -9.73 9.39 8.68
CA LEU A 33 -8.39 9.12 8.20
C LEU A 33 -8.05 9.84 6.90
N ASN A 34 -9.00 10.62 6.36
CA ASN A 34 -8.82 11.43 5.16
C ASN A 34 -9.07 12.92 5.43
N GLN A 35 -8.47 13.77 4.61
CA GLN A 35 -8.59 15.22 4.68
C GLN A 35 -10.01 15.66 4.27
N ALA A 36 -10.27 16.97 4.28
CA ALA A 36 -11.59 17.51 3.95
C ALA A 36 -12.10 17.07 2.56
N ASP A 37 -11.19 16.79 1.62
CA ASP A 37 -11.50 16.26 0.28
C ASP A 37 -11.89 14.78 0.26
N SER A 38 -11.80 14.08 1.39
CA SER A 38 -12.15 12.66 1.56
C SER A 38 -11.33 11.66 0.73
N ILE A 39 -10.21 12.09 0.12
CA ILE A 39 -9.36 11.21 -0.70
C ILE A 39 -7.88 11.22 -0.32
N HIS A 40 -7.40 12.28 0.34
CA HIS A 40 -6.02 12.34 0.80
C HIS A 40 -5.92 11.95 2.28
N PRO A 41 -5.00 11.04 2.68
CA PRO A 41 -4.88 10.66 4.08
C PRO A 41 -4.48 11.84 4.99
N THR A 42 -4.94 11.79 6.24
CA THR A 42 -4.44 12.65 7.34
C THR A 42 -3.10 12.12 7.87
N PRO A 43 -2.40 12.83 8.77
CA PRO A 43 -1.22 12.27 9.45
C PRO A 43 -1.50 10.95 10.18
N ALA A 44 -2.72 10.77 10.71
CA ALA A 44 -3.12 9.50 11.31
C ALA A 44 -3.31 8.39 10.26
N GLY A 45 -3.93 8.72 9.12
CA GLY A 45 -4.04 7.80 7.98
C GLY A 45 -2.67 7.38 7.45
N HIS A 46 -1.71 8.31 7.34
CA HIS A 46 -0.35 7.99 6.90
C HIS A 46 0.41 7.08 7.87
N ARG A 47 0.20 7.17 9.18
CA ARG A 47 0.77 6.21 10.14
C ARG A 47 0.29 4.78 9.86
N MET A 48 -1.00 4.60 9.60
CA MET A 48 -1.53 3.28 9.23
C MET A 48 -1.05 2.80 7.86
N ILE A 49 -0.92 3.69 6.87
CA ILE A 49 -0.31 3.34 5.57
C ILE A 49 1.13 2.85 5.77
N ALA A 50 1.90 3.50 6.64
CA ALA A 50 3.26 3.05 6.94
C ALA A 50 3.27 1.63 7.54
N ASP A 51 2.34 1.30 8.44
CA ASP A 51 2.20 -0.06 9.00
C ASP A 51 1.83 -1.09 7.91
N VAL A 52 0.95 -0.73 6.96
CA VAL A 52 0.60 -1.57 5.80
C VAL A 52 1.85 -1.83 4.93
N VAL A 53 2.60 -0.78 4.60
CA VAL A 53 3.83 -0.90 3.81
C VAL A 53 4.88 -1.75 4.53
N TRP A 54 5.04 -1.54 5.83
CA TRP A 54 6.07 -2.20 6.63
C TRP A 54 5.93 -3.72 6.65
N LYS A 55 4.71 -4.25 6.68
CA LYS A 55 4.44 -5.70 6.60
C LYS A 55 5.02 -6.37 5.36
N THR A 56 5.16 -5.62 4.26
CA THR A 56 5.74 -6.11 3.00
C THR A 56 7.21 -5.71 2.86
N LEU A 57 7.58 -4.49 3.26
CA LEU A 57 8.93 -3.96 3.07
C LEU A 57 9.95 -4.59 4.02
N GLU A 58 9.59 -4.86 5.27
CA GLU A 58 10.53 -5.37 6.28
C GLU A 58 11.16 -6.72 5.91
N PRO A 59 10.39 -7.74 5.45
CA PRO A 59 10.98 -8.99 4.99
C PRO A 59 11.93 -8.82 3.80
N VAL A 60 11.60 -7.92 2.86
CA VAL A 60 12.45 -7.61 1.70
C VAL A 60 13.78 -7.01 2.16
N LEU A 61 13.74 -6.08 3.12
CA LEU A 61 14.95 -5.47 3.68
C LEU A 61 15.82 -6.49 4.41
N ARG A 62 15.22 -7.45 5.13
CA ARG A 62 15.97 -8.54 5.77
C ARG A 62 16.66 -9.44 4.75
N GLN A 63 15.94 -9.83 3.69
CA GLN A 63 16.51 -10.66 2.63
C GLN A 63 17.69 -10.01 1.91
N VAL A 64 17.70 -8.68 1.79
CA VAL A 64 18.81 -7.92 1.18
C VAL A 64 20.00 -7.74 2.12
N ALA A 65 19.77 -7.76 3.44
CA ALA A 65 20.80 -7.57 4.44
C ALA A 65 21.58 -8.87 4.78
N GLU A 66 21.05 -10.02 4.38
CA GLU A 66 21.69 -11.35 4.44
C GLU A 66 22.57 -11.61 3.21
#